data_AF-A0A1A8DPU3-F1
#
_entry.id   AF-A0A1A8DPU3-F1
#
_cell.length_a   1.000
_cell.length_b   1.000
_cell.length_c   1.000
_cell.angle_alpha   90.00
_cell.angle_beta   90.00
_cell.angle_gamma   90.00
#
_symmetry.space_group_name_H-M   'P 1'
#
loop_
_entity.id
_entity.type
_entity.pdbx_description
1 polymer ?
#
loop_
_entity_poly.entity_id
_entity_poly.type
_entity_poly.pdbx_seq_one_letter_code
_entity_poly.pdbx_strand_id
1 'polypeptide(L)' 'YRETPLRCQDFDLRLTEAVPKPNPHLQEGWFYSNLSRGQAEDYLLRIPRDGAFLIRQREGEVDSFAITFRGDG' A
#
# COMPACT_ATOMS: atom_id res chain seq x y z
N TYR A 1 -25.00 13.25 -3.64
CA TYR A 1 -24.87 14.39 -2.70
C TYR A 1 -23.67 15.31 -2.93
N ARG A 2 -22.88 15.15 -4.01
CA ARG A 2 -21.87 16.16 -4.39
C ARG A 2 -22.51 17.35 -5.12
N GLU A 3 -23.47 17.07 -6.00
CA GLU A 3 -24.19 18.09 -6.78
C GLU A 3 -25.49 18.53 -6.10
N THR A 4 -26.23 17.59 -5.54
CA THR A 4 -27.45 17.83 -4.75
C THR A 4 -27.13 17.84 -3.24
N PRO A 5 -27.56 18.86 -2.48
CA PRO A 5 -27.30 18.90 -1.03
C PRO A 5 -28.11 17.83 -0.30
N LEU A 6 -27.50 17.27 0.73
CA LEU A 6 -28.17 16.48 1.74
C LEU A 6 -28.86 17.45 2.70
N ARG A 7 -30.19 17.35 2.76
CA ARG A 7 -31.05 18.25 3.54
C ARG A 7 -31.51 17.56 4.82
N CYS A 8 -31.34 18.22 5.94
CA CYS A 8 -31.98 17.88 7.21
C CYS A 8 -32.64 19.13 7.79
N GLN A 9 -33.44 18.97 8.85
CA GLN A 9 -34.28 20.03 9.40
C GLN A 9 -33.51 21.32 9.78
N ASP A 10 -32.23 21.18 10.10
CA ASP A 10 -31.35 22.28 10.54
C ASP A 10 -30.10 22.50 9.67
N PHE A 11 -29.91 21.75 8.57
CA PHE A 11 -28.72 21.91 7.71
C PHE A 11 -28.90 21.47 6.25
N ASP A 12 -28.23 22.17 5.35
CA ASP A 12 -28.02 21.80 3.94
C ASP A 12 -26.50 21.58 3.71
N LEU A 13 -26.08 20.34 3.49
CA LEU A 13 -24.67 19.96 3.33
C LEU A 13 -24.42 19.29 1.98
N ARG A 14 -23.32 19.65 1.29
CA ARG A 14 -22.84 18.91 0.13
C ARG A 14 -21.62 18.09 0.51
N LEU A 15 -21.55 16.85 0.01
CA LEU A 15 -20.33 16.06 0.13
C LEU A 15 -19.21 16.74 -0.65
N THR A 16 -18.05 16.86 -0.03
CA THR A 16 -16.85 17.49 -0.59
C THR A 16 -15.89 16.41 -1.10
N GLU A 17 -14.59 16.68 -1.04
CA GLU A 17 -13.56 15.73 -1.41
C GLU A 17 -13.61 14.49 -0.51
N ALA A 18 -13.41 13.32 -1.11
CA ALA A 18 -13.36 12.08 -0.35
C ALA A 18 -12.07 12.05 0.45
N VAL A 19 -12.15 11.61 1.71
CA VAL A 19 -10.96 11.37 2.52
C VAL A 19 -10.18 10.20 1.89
N PRO A 20 -8.90 10.37 1.54
CA PRO A 20 -8.08 9.27 1.04
C PRO A 20 -8.02 8.12 2.05
N LYS A 21 -8.06 6.87 1.58
CA LYS A 21 -7.90 5.71 2.46
C LYS A 21 -6.46 5.68 2.99
N PRO A 22 -6.25 5.73 4.31
CA PRO A 22 -4.91 5.62 4.86
C PRO A 22 -4.36 4.21 4.65
N ASN A 23 -3.10 4.11 4.29
CA ASN A 23 -2.32 2.86 4.23
C ASN A 23 -2.99 1.70 3.45
N PRO A 24 -3.40 1.90 2.18
CA PRO A 24 -4.05 0.86 1.40
C PRO A 24 -3.14 -0.37 1.19
N HIS A 25 -1.83 -0.15 1.18
CA HIS A 25 -0.80 -1.18 1.03
C HIS A 25 -0.87 -2.28 2.11
N LEU A 26 -1.44 -2.03 3.29
CA LEU A 26 -1.56 -3.03 4.36
C LEU A 26 -2.45 -4.22 3.99
N GLN A 27 -3.29 -4.08 2.95
CA GLN A 27 -4.21 -5.12 2.49
C GLN A 27 -3.73 -5.81 1.21
N GLU A 28 -2.56 -5.42 0.71
CA GLU A 28 -2.05 -5.88 -0.58
C GLU A 28 -1.17 -7.12 -0.41
N GLY A 29 -1.36 -8.12 -1.27
CA GLY A 29 -0.62 -9.39 -1.17
C GLY A 29 0.88 -9.29 -1.45
N TRP A 30 1.34 -8.16 -1.99
CA TRP A 30 2.74 -7.87 -2.26
C TRP A 30 3.42 -7.10 -1.12
N PHE A 31 2.69 -6.70 -0.07
CA PHE A 31 3.22 -5.93 1.05
C PHE A 31 3.55 -6.81 2.27
N TYR A 32 4.69 -6.54 2.90
CA TYR A 32 5.15 -7.24 4.09
C TYR A 32 5.61 -6.26 5.18
N SER A 33 4.93 -6.26 6.33
CA SER A 33 5.28 -5.38 7.47
C SER A 33 6.51 -5.83 8.25
N ASN A 34 6.90 -7.10 8.15
CA ASN A 34 8.02 -7.67 8.88
C ASN A 34 8.76 -8.70 8.02
N LEU A 35 9.46 -8.21 7.01
CA LEU A 35 10.28 -9.05 6.12
C LEU A 35 11.66 -8.43 5.97
N SER A 36 12.68 -9.18 6.35
CA SER A 36 14.07 -8.72 6.23
C SER A 36 14.51 -8.67 4.77
N ARG A 37 15.61 -7.98 4.51
CA ARG A 37 16.20 -7.93 3.18
C ARG A 37 16.55 -9.33 2.65
N GLY A 38 17.22 -10.14 3.47
CA GLY A 38 17.62 -11.50 3.07
C GLY A 38 16.41 -12.40 2.80
N GLN A 39 15.37 -12.32 3.64
CA GLN A 39 14.14 -13.10 3.41
C GLN A 39 13.43 -12.70 2.11
N ALA A 40 13.42 -11.40 1.78
CA ALA A 40 12.85 -10.90 0.53
C ALA A 40 13.61 -11.41 -0.69
N GLU A 41 14.94 -11.37 -0.65
CA GLU A 41 15.82 -11.90 -1.70
C GLU A 41 15.58 -13.41 -1.89
N ASP A 42 15.56 -14.19 -0.80
CA ASP A 42 15.29 -15.63 -0.84
C ASP A 42 13.91 -15.98 -1.41
N TYR A 43 12.88 -15.17 -1.11
CA TYR A 43 11.52 -15.37 -1.63
C TYR A 43 11.47 -15.17 -3.15
N LEU A 44 12.11 -14.11 -3.66
CA LEU A 44 12.11 -13.80 -5.08
C LEU A 44 12.99 -14.75 -5.89
N LEU A 45 14.08 -15.28 -5.31
CA LEU A 45 14.90 -16.31 -5.95
C LEU A 45 14.11 -17.59 -6.26
N ARG A 46 13.13 -17.94 -5.42
CA ARG A 46 12.22 -19.10 -5.62
C ARG A 46 11.20 -18.88 -6.73
N ILE A 47 11.02 -17.66 -7.20
CA ILE A 47 10.09 -17.31 -8.28
C ILE A 47 10.92 -17.12 -9.56
N PRO A 48 10.95 -18.10 -10.48
CA PRO A 48 11.73 -18.02 -11.73
C PRO A 48 11.00 -17.15 -12.76
N ARG A 49 10.74 -15.89 -12.39
CA ARG A 49 10.05 -14.90 -13.23
C ARG A 49 10.63 -13.52 -12.96
N ASP A 50 11.09 -12.87 -14.02
CA ASP A 50 11.53 -11.48 -13.96
C ASP A 50 10.36 -10.53 -13.71
N GLY A 51 10.64 -9.45 -13.00
CA GLY A 51 9.62 -8.52 -12.54
C GLY A 51 8.81 -9.05 -11.35
N ALA A 52 9.13 -10.21 -10.78
CA ALA A 52 8.62 -10.60 -9.47
C ALA A 52 9.10 -9.56 -8.43
N PHE A 53 8.18 -9.03 -7.64
CA PHE A 53 8.47 -7.98 -6.68
C PHE A 53 7.66 -8.13 -5.41
N LEU A 54 8.13 -7.46 -4.36
CA LEU A 54 7.39 -7.21 -3.13
C LEU A 54 7.82 -5.88 -2.52
N ILE A 55 6.98 -5.32 -1.66
CA ILE A 55 7.30 -4.14 -0.85
C ILE A 55 7.36 -4.59 0.61
N ARG A 56 8.41 -4.18 1.32
CA ARG A 56 8.59 -4.50 2.73
C ARG A 56 8.87 -3.26 3.55
N GLN A 57 8.35 -3.22 4.77
CA GLN A 57 8.77 -2.22 5.76
C GLN A 57 10.18 -2.55 6.26
N ARG A 58 11.00 -1.52 6.50
CA ARG A 58 12.36 -1.69 7.01
C ARG A 58 12.35 -1.94 8.51
N GLU A 59 13.17 -2.87 8.95
CA GLU A 59 13.31 -3.19 10.37
C GLU A 59 13.92 -1.99 11.12
N GLY A 60 13.30 -1.59 12.22
CA GLY A 60 13.78 -0.49 13.07
C GLY A 60 13.52 0.93 12.54
N GLU A 61 12.92 1.08 11.36
CA GLU A 61 12.58 2.40 10.78
C GLU A 61 11.06 2.57 10.62
N VAL A 62 10.53 3.66 11.19
CA VAL A 62 9.12 4.06 11.02
C VAL A 62 8.94 4.71 9.65
N ASP A 63 7.83 4.41 8.98
CA ASP A 63 7.46 4.97 7.66
C ASP A 63 8.53 4.80 6.56
N SER A 64 9.39 3.80 6.72
CA SER A 64 10.46 3.49 5.77
C SER A 64 10.22 2.14 5.11
N PHE A 65 10.27 2.14 3.78
CA PHE A 65 9.94 0.98 2.96
C PHE A 65 11.06 0.67 1.96
N ALA A 66 11.07 -0.56 1.47
CA ALA A 66 11.94 -1.00 0.40
C ALA A 66 11.14 -1.82 -0.60
N ILE A 67 11.38 -1.57 -1.89
CA ILE A 67 10.93 -2.45 -2.96
C ILE A 67 12.06 -3.44 -3.22
N THR A 68 11.74 -4.72 -3.24
CA THR A 68 12.68 -5.78 -3.65
C THR A 68 12.08 -6.44 -4.89
N PHE A 69 12.87 -6.55 -5.95
CA PHE A 69 12.42 -7.13 -7.20
C PHE A 69 13.52 -7.98 -7.81
N ARG A 70 13.11 -8.99 -8.58
CA ARG A 70 14.00 -9.80 -9.41
C ARG A 70 14.09 -9.16 -10.78
N GLY A 71 15.29 -8.82 -11.20
CA GLY A 71 15.59 -8.43 -12.56
C GLY A 71 16.94 -8.98 -12.96
N ASP A 72 16.96 -9.78 -14.02
CA ASP A 72 18.19 -9.99 -14.78
C ASP A 72 18.41 -8.73 -15.64
N GLY A 73 19.60 -8.16 -15.58
CA GLY A 73 19.99 -6.98 -16.36
C GLY A 73 20.14 -7.29 -17.84
#